data_AF-A0A1H4NLG8-F1
#
_entry.id   AF-A0A1H4NLG8-F1
#
_cell.length_a   1.000
_cell.length_b   1.000
_cell.length_c   1.000
_cell.angle_alpha   90.00
_cell.angle_beta   90.00
_cell.angle_gamma   90.00
#
_symmetry.space_group_name_H-M   'P 1'
#
loop_
_entity.id
_entity.type
_entity.pdbx_description
1 polymer ?
#
loop_
_entity_poly.entity_id
_entity_poly.type
_entity_poly.pdbx_seq_one_letter_code
_entity_poly.pdbx_strand_id
1 'polypeptide(L)'
;MYRVFEALDELVAIVEEARGVPMTAGCVVPRGDVLELLDDVRDAIPGELDDAQDVLDHKDKLVGDARANAEKTVSSANAEANSTIENARDDADRILADAKAQADRMVAEARAHAEQLVADARAEAESSVAEGQREYDTLTGRARSEADRMIESGKASYERSVAEGTAEQARLVSQTEVVQAAHAESARVIDSAHAESDRLRSDCDLYVDTKLAEFEDFLNGTVRSVGRGRQQLRTGSGVPDYASDYDVDDRRAERRR
;
A
#
# COMPACT_ATOMS: atom_id res chain seq x y z
N MET A 1 11.38 90.60 72.83
CA MET A 1 12.52 90.81 71.92
C MET A 1 13.06 92.23 71.89
N TYR A 2 12.25 93.29 71.81
CA TYR A 2 12.78 94.64 71.53
C TYR A 2 13.52 95.32 72.70
N ARG A 3 13.18 95.02 73.96
CA ARG A 3 13.70 95.77 75.12
C ARG A 3 15.19 95.55 75.41
N VAL A 4 15.71 94.34 75.23
CA VAL A 4 17.15 94.05 75.41
C VAL A 4 17.97 94.75 74.32
N PHE A 5 17.55 94.65 73.06
CA PHE A 5 18.25 95.31 71.96
C PHE A 5 18.15 96.84 72.08
N GLU A 6 16.99 97.37 72.46
CA GLU A 6 16.79 98.80 72.70
C GLU A 6 17.68 99.33 73.83
N ALA A 7 17.76 98.62 74.96
CA ALA A 7 18.64 99.00 76.06
C ALA A 7 20.13 98.87 75.71
N LEU A 8 20.52 97.89 74.89
CA LEU A 8 21.88 97.77 74.36
C LEU A 8 22.21 98.88 73.36
N ASP A 9 21.30 99.23 72.46
CA ASP A 9 21.46 100.30 71.47
C ASP A 9 21.56 101.67 72.17
N GLU A 10 20.74 101.91 73.20
CA GLU A 10 20.80 103.12 74.03
C GLU A 10 22.11 103.18 74.83
N LEU A 11 22.58 102.05 75.35
CA LEU A 11 23.88 101.95 76.03
C LEU A 11 25.03 102.27 75.08
N VAL A 12 24.98 101.76 73.83
CA VAL A 12 25.95 102.06 72.79
C VAL A 12 25.92 103.55 72.44
N ALA A 13 24.74 104.14 72.24
CA ALA A 13 24.59 105.57 71.93
C ALA A 13 25.18 106.45 73.05
N ILE A 14 24.91 106.14 74.33
CA ILE A 14 25.48 106.84 75.47
C ILE A 14 27.01 106.76 75.48
N VAL A 15 27.58 105.61 75.09
CA VAL A 15 29.04 105.42 75.03
C VAL A 15 29.65 106.15 73.82
N GLU A 16 28.97 106.20 72.68
CA GLU A 16 29.43 106.91 71.47
C GLU A 16 29.38 108.44 71.63
N GLU A 17 28.38 108.98 72.31
CA GLU A 17 28.25 110.42 72.60
C GLU A 17 29.05 110.87 73.83
N ALA A 18 29.68 109.91 74.54
CA ALA A 18 30.41 110.17 75.78
C ALA A 18 31.59 111.13 75.56
N ARG A 19 31.75 112.08 76.49
CA ARG A 19 32.83 113.07 76.41
C ARG A 19 34.19 112.43 76.74
N GLY A 20 35.12 112.45 75.79
CA GLY A 20 36.50 111.96 75.99
C GLY A 20 37.31 112.78 77.00
N VAL A 21 38.18 112.11 77.76
CA VAL A 21 39.09 112.74 78.72
C VAL A 21 40.45 113.00 78.05
N PRO A 22 40.98 114.25 78.05
CA PRO A 22 42.20 114.61 77.32
C PRO A 22 43.41 113.75 77.69
N MET A 23 44.18 113.32 76.68
CA MET A 23 45.38 112.46 76.80
C MET A 23 45.14 111.08 77.45
N THR A 24 43.90 110.56 77.43
CA THR A 24 43.57 109.18 77.83
C THR A 24 42.62 108.53 76.82
N ALA A 25 42.52 107.20 76.84
CA ALA A 25 41.53 106.46 76.05
C ALA A 25 40.14 106.37 76.75
N GLY A 26 39.92 107.13 77.82
CA GLY A 26 38.69 107.08 78.61
C GLY A 26 37.64 108.09 78.17
N CYS A 27 36.37 107.76 78.39
CA CYS A 27 35.23 108.66 78.23
C CYS A 27 34.45 108.78 79.55
N VAL A 28 33.75 109.90 79.73
CA VAL A 28 32.86 110.14 80.87
C VAL A 28 31.43 109.82 80.45
N VAL A 29 30.83 108.83 81.10
CA VAL A 29 29.44 108.41 80.90
C VAL A 29 28.61 108.68 82.16
N PRO A 30 27.31 109.01 82.04
CA PRO A 30 26.39 109.05 83.16
C PRO A 30 26.24 107.65 83.80
N ARG A 31 26.91 107.43 84.93
CA ARG A 31 26.95 106.12 85.60
C ARG A 31 25.56 105.59 85.98
N GLY A 32 24.61 106.47 86.33
CA GLY A 32 23.24 106.09 86.70
C GLY A 32 22.52 105.43 85.53
N ASP A 33 22.42 106.16 84.42
CA ASP A 33 21.75 105.74 83.19
C ASP A 33 22.37 104.45 82.61
N VAL A 34 23.71 104.34 82.62
CA VAL A 34 24.43 103.13 82.19
C VAL A 34 24.09 101.91 83.05
N LEU A 35 24.00 102.08 84.37
CA LEU A 35 23.65 100.98 85.28
C LEU A 35 22.18 100.59 85.17
N GLU A 36 21.28 101.55 84.93
CA GLU A 36 19.86 101.29 84.70
C GLU A 36 19.65 100.47 83.41
N LEU A 37 20.32 100.84 82.31
CA LEU A 37 20.26 100.08 81.06
C LEU A 37 20.88 98.68 81.20
N LEU A 38 21.98 98.54 81.94
CA LEU A 38 22.58 97.22 82.22
C LEU A 38 21.67 96.35 83.11
N ASP A 39 20.95 96.94 84.05
CA ASP A 39 19.97 96.24 84.89
C ASP A 39 18.74 95.83 84.08
N ASP A 40 18.25 96.68 83.17
CA ASP A 40 17.17 96.35 82.23
C ASP A 40 17.57 95.20 81.29
N VAL A 41 18.81 95.21 80.79
CA VAL A 41 19.39 94.10 80.01
C VAL A 41 19.50 92.83 80.86
N ARG A 42 20.00 92.94 82.10
CA ARG A 42 20.15 91.80 83.02
C ARG A 42 18.80 91.15 83.34
N ASP A 43 17.75 91.95 83.52
CA ASP A 43 16.45 91.47 83.93
C ASP A 43 15.65 90.92 82.74
N ALA A 44 15.87 91.43 81.52
CA ALA A 44 15.17 90.98 80.32
C ALA A 44 15.86 89.82 79.57
N ILE A 45 17.21 89.70 79.60
CA ILE A 45 17.95 88.62 78.90
C ILE A 45 17.49 87.21 79.30
N PRO A 46 17.29 86.87 80.58
CA PRO A 46 16.90 85.52 80.97
C PRO A 46 15.58 85.08 80.33
N GLY A 47 14.60 85.99 80.23
CA GLY A 47 13.32 85.69 79.58
C GLY A 47 13.44 85.48 78.08
N GLU A 48 14.22 86.31 77.39
CA GLU A 48 14.46 86.13 75.94
C GLU A 48 15.24 84.85 75.63
N LEU A 49 16.15 84.44 76.53
CA LEU A 49 16.89 83.18 76.40
C LEU A 49 16.00 81.96 76.65
N ASP A 50 15.06 82.05 77.60
CA ASP A 50 14.05 81.03 77.88
C ASP A 50 13.11 80.84 76.67
N ASP A 51 12.57 81.94 76.14
CA ASP A 51 11.76 81.94 74.92
C ASP A 51 12.51 81.32 73.72
N ALA A 52 13.80 81.63 73.56
CA ALA A 52 14.63 81.05 72.52
C ALA A 52 14.87 79.54 72.71
N GLN A 53 15.03 79.09 73.97
CA GLN A 53 15.14 77.67 74.30
C GLN A 53 13.82 76.94 74.02
N ASP A 54 12.68 77.51 74.38
CA ASP A 54 11.34 76.97 74.08
C ASP A 54 11.12 76.77 72.57
N VAL A 55 11.55 77.74 71.75
CA VAL A 55 11.47 77.62 70.29
C VAL A 55 12.39 76.50 69.78
N LEU A 56 13.60 76.36 70.33
CA LEU A 56 14.53 75.29 69.94
C LEU A 56 13.99 73.91 70.32
N ASP A 57 13.43 73.76 71.51
CA ASP A 57 12.80 72.53 72.00
C ASP A 57 11.56 72.18 71.17
N HIS A 58 10.73 73.18 70.85
CA HIS A 58 9.58 72.99 69.98
C HIS A 58 10.00 72.55 68.57
N LYS A 59 11.05 73.16 68.01
CA LYS A 59 11.62 72.79 66.71
C LYS A 59 12.19 71.37 66.74
N ASP A 60 12.92 70.99 67.78
CA ASP A 60 13.50 69.65 67.91
C ASP A 60 12.40 68.60 68.04
N LYS A 61 11.34 68.89 68.81
CA LYS A 61 10.15 68.05 68.88
C LYS A 61 9.44 67.92 67.53
N LEU A 62 9.19 69.03 66.83
CA LEU A 62 8.57 69.04 65.50
C LEU A 62 9.36 68.20 64.50
N VAL A 63 10.69 68.36 64.49
CA VAL A 63 11.58 67.60 63.61
C VAL A 63 11.57 66.12 63.99
N GLY A 64 11.55 65.79 65.28
CA GLY A 64 11.40 64.42 65.78
C GLY A 64 10.10 63.77 65.31
N ASP A 65 8.97 64.44 65.53
CA ASP A 65 7.65 63.97 65.12
C ASP A 65 7.54 63.82 63.60
N ALA A 66 8.06 64.79 62.83
CA ALA A 66 8.09 64.73 61.37
C ALA A 66 8.92 63.55 60.86
N ARG A 67 10.09 63.30 61.46
CA ARG A 67 10.94 62.14 61.10
C ARG A 67 10.25 60.82 61.44
N ALA A 68 9.66 60.70 62.62
CA ALA A 68 8.93 59.50 63.03
C ALA A 68 7.72 59.22 62.11
N ASN A 69 6.97 60.26 61.74
CA ASN A 69 5.85 60.14 60.81
C ASN A 69 6.31 59.76 59.40
N ALA A 70 7.42 60.33 58.91
CA ALA A 70 8.00 59.98 57.62
C ALA A 70 8.47 58.52 57.59
N GLU A 71 9.18 58.08 58.63
CA GLU A 71 9.64 56.69 58.75
C GLU A 71 8.47 55.71 58.78
N LYS A 72 7.42 56.02 59.55
CA LYS A 72 6.20 55.21 59.58
C LYS A 72 5.52 55.15 58.22
N THR A 73 5.45 56.27 57.51
CA THR A 73 4.84 56.35 56.17
C THR A 73 5.62 55.50 55.17
N VAL A 74 6.95 55.63 55.15
CA VAL A 74 7.84 54.86 54.26
C VAL A 74 7.77 53.37 54.59
N SER A 75 7.78 53.00 55.87
CA SER A 75 7.66 51.61 56.31
C SER A 75 6.32 50.99 55.87
N SER A 76 5.21 51.71 56.05
CA SER A 76 3.88 51.24 55.66
C SER A 76 3.76 51.11 54.14
N ALA A 77 4.22 52.12 53.39
CA ALA A 77 4.22 52.10 51.93
C ALA A 77 5.07 50.95 51.36
N ASN A 78 6.24 50.68 51.96
CA ASN A 78 7.09 49.55 51.56
C ASN A 78 6.42 48.20 51.86
N ALA A 79 5.71 48.08 53.00
CA ALA A 79 4.98 46.86 53.33
C ALA A 79 3.82 46.61 52.36
N GLU A 80 3.04 47.65 52.04
CA GLU A 80 1.95 47.58 51.05
C GLU A 80 2.47 47.25 49.65
N ALA A 81 3.58 47.87 49.24
CA ALA A 81 4.22 47.59 47.95
C ALA A 81 4.70 46.13 47.87
N ASN A 82 5.34 45.61 48.91
CA ASN A 82 5.78 44.22 48.95
C ASN A 82 4.59 43.25 48.87
N SER A 83 3.53 43.49 49.63
CA SER A 83 2.32 42.66 49.59
C SER A 83 1.66 42.69 48.21
N THR A 84 1.61 43.87 47.56
CA THR A 84 1.07 44.01 46.20
C THR A 84 1.89 43.21 45.19
N ILE A 85 3.22 43.25 45.29
CA ILE A 85 4.11 42.50 44.40
C ILE A 85 3.97 40.99 44.62
N GLU A 86 3.85 40.53 45.86
CA GLU A 86 3.61 39.12 46.19
C GLU A 86 2.30 38.63 45.59
N ASN A 87 1.19 39.35 45.83
CA ASN A 87 -0.12 39.00 45.26
C ASN A 87 -0.09 38.97 43.72
N ALA A 88 0.57 39.96 43.09
CA ALA A 88 0.69 40.02 41.64
C ALA A 88 1.51 38.85 41.07
N ARG A 89 2.54 38.40 41.80
CA ARG A 89 3.34 37.21 41.43
C ARG A 89 2.53 35.93 41.55
N ASP A 90 1.81 35.75 42.64
CA ASP A 90 0.95 34.58 42.85
C ASP A 90 -0.16 34.48 41.80
N ASP A 91 -0.76 35.61 41.43
CA ASP A 91 -1.76 35.67 40.37
C ASP A 91 -1.15 35.37 38.99
N ALA A 92 0.03 35.91 38.69
CA ALA A 92 0.74 35.60 37.46
C ALA A 92 1.09 34.11 37.36
N ASP A 93 1.58 33.50 38.44
CA ASP A 93 1.91 32.08 38.50
C ASP A 93 0.65 31.21 38.30
N ARG A 94 -0.48 31.61 38.90
CA ARG A 94 -1.76 30.92 38.73
C ARG A 94 -2.26 30.99 37.28
N ILE A 95 -2.20 32.16 36.65
CA ILE A 95 -2.58 32.36 35.25
C ILE A 95 -1.70 31.52 34.33
N LEU A 96 -0.38 31.53 34.56
CA LEU A 96 0.56 30.74 33.76
C LEU A 96 0.33 29.24 33.90
N ALA A 97 0.01 28.76 35.11
CA ALA A 97 -0.30 27.35 35.34
C ALA A 97 -1.60 26.93 34.61
N ASP A 98 -2.66 27.74 34.69
CA ASP A 98 -3.93 27.45 34.02
C ASP A 98 -3.79 27.50 32.49
N ALA A 99 -3.09 28.52 31.96
CA ALA A 99 -2.83 28.64 30.54
C ALA A 99 -2.02 27.45 29.99
N LYS A 100 -1.00 26.98 30.74
CA LYS A 100 -0.25 25.76 30.39
C LYS A 100 -1.15 24.53 30.40
N ALA A 101 -1.96 24.34 31.44
CA ALA A 101 -2.89 23.20 31.51
C ALA A 101 -3.91 23.22 30.36
N GLN A 102 -4.41 24.39 29.98
CA GLN A 102 -5.29 24.54 28.82
C GLN A 102 -4.58 24.22 27.51
N ALA A 103 -3.35 24.71 27.33
CA ALA A 103 -2.55 24.40 26.15
C ALA A 103 -2.27 22.89 26.04
N ASP A 104 -1.92 22.23 27.14
CA ASP A 104 -1.67 20.79 27.18
C ASP A 104 -2.94 20.00 26.81
N ARG A 105 -4.11 20.40 27.33
CA ARG A 105 -5.41 19.82 26.95
C ARG A 105 -5.68 19.99 25.47
N MET A 106 -5.51 21.20 24.93
CA MET A 106 -5.74 21.50 23.51
C MET A 106 -4.83 20.68 22.60
N VAL A 107 -3.54 20.54 22.96
CA VAL A 107 -2.59 19.72 22.21
C VAL A 107 -2.94 18.24 22.27
N ALA A 108 -3.37 17.74 23.43
CA ALA A 108 -3.81 16.34 23.57
C ALA A 108 -5.06 16.05 22.74
N GLU A 109 -6.07 16.93 22.78
CA GLU A 109 -7.30 16.82 21.98
C GLU A 109 -7.00 16.88 20.47
N ALA A 110 -6.17 17.83 20.04
CA ALA A 110 -5.77 17.96 18.63
C ALA A 110 -5.02 16.72 18.13
N ARG A 111 -4.13 16.14 18.96
CA ARG A 111 -3.42 14.91 18.64
C ARG A 111 -4.37 13.72 18.52
N ALA A 112 -5.28 13.55 19.48
CA ALA A 112 -6.28 12.48 19.44
C ALA A 112 -7.18 12.59 18.20
N HIS A 113 -7.61 13.81 17.85
CA HIS A 113 -8.41 14.05 16.66
C HIS A 113 -7.62 13.74 15.36
N ALA A 114 -6.35 14.12 15.30
CA ALA A 114 -5.49 13.81 14.17
C ALA A 114 -5.25 12.30 14.01
N GLU A 115 -5.03 11.58 15.12
CA GLU A 115 -4.89 10.12 15.14
C GLU A 115 -6.16 9.43 14.64
N GLN A 116 -7.33 9.91 15.09
CA GLN A 116 -8.62 9.41 14.63
C GLN A 116 -8.82 9.64 13.13
N LEU A 117 -8.55 10.85 12.63
CA LEU A 117 -8.67 11.17 11.20
C LEU A 117 -7.76 10.27 10.35
N VAL A 118 -6.53 10.03 10.79
CA VAL A 118 -5.59 9.12 10.10
C VAL A 118 -6.09 7.68 10.14
N ALA A 119 -6.66 7.23 11.25
CA ALA A 119 -7.24 5.89 11.36
C ALA A 119 -8.44 5.70 10.42
N ASP A 120 -9.35 6.68 10.41
CA ASP A 120 -10.55 6.67 9.56
C ASP A 120 -10.15 6.68 8.07
N ALA A 121 -9.21 7.55 7.68
CA ALA A 121 -8.72 7.62 6.30
C ALA A 121 -8.03 6.32 5.86
N ARG A 122 -7.30 5.64 6.76
CA ARG A 122 -6.69 4.34 6.47
C ARG A 122 -7.74 3.25 6.31
N ALA A 123 -8.75 3.21 7.18
CA ALA A 123 -9.85 2.25 7.09
C ALA A 123 -10.65 2.43 5.78
N GLU A 124 -10.92 3.68 5.39
CA GLU A 124 -11.58 3.98 4.11
C GLU A 124 -10.72 3.54 2.92
N ALA A 125 -9.42 3.86 2.92
CA ALA A 125 -8.51 3.43 1.86
C ALA A 125 -8.44 1.89 1.74
N GLU A 126 -8.37 1.17 2.86
CA GLU A 126 -8.40 -0.30 2.87
C GLU A 126 -9.72 -0.83 2.30
N SER A 127 -10.86 -0.21 2.64
CA SER A 127 -12.16 -0.58 2.09
C SER A 127 -12.22 -0.37 0.58
N SER A 128 -11.76 0.79 0.07
CA SER A 128 -11.75 1.08 -1.37
C SER A 128 -10.84 0.12 -2.14
N VAL A 129 -9.68 -0.23 -1.58
CA VAL A 129 -8.77 -1.21 -2.20
C VAL A 129 -9.41 -2.59 -2.24
N ALA A 130 -10.04 -3.04 -1.14
CA ALA A 130 -10.72 -4.33 -1.08
C ALA A 130 -11.91 -4.41 -2.05
N GLU A 131 -12.68 -3.33 -2.19
CA GLU A 131 -13.75 -3.22 -3.17
C GLU A 131 -13.19 -3.30 -4.60
N GLY A 132 -12.17 -2.50 -4.92
CA GLY A 132 -11.54 -2.52 -6.24
C GLY A 132 -10.95 -3.89 -6.61
N GLN A 133 -10.37 -4.62 -5.65
CA GLN A 133 -9.89 -5.98 -5.87
C GLN A 133 -11.03 -6.96 -6.20
N ARG A 134 -12.16 -6.88 -5.49
CA ARG A 134 -13.33 -7.74 -5.78
C ARG A 134 -13.91 -7.45 -7.15
N GLU A 135 -14.02 -6.18 -7.53
CA GLU A 135 -14.48 -5.79 -8.85
C GLU A 135 -13.53 -6.28 -9.95
N TYR A 136 -12.22 -6.12 -9.72
CA TYR A 136 -11.18 -6.61 -10.63
C TYR A 136 -11.26 -8.13 -10.81
N ASP A 137 -11.37 -8.90 -9.73
CA ASP A 137 -11.48 -10.36 -9.80
C ASP A 137 -12.76 -10.81 -10.52
N THR A 138 -13.86 -10.11 -10.28
CA THR A 138 -15.14 -10.38 -10.95
C THR A 138 -15.04 -10.09 -12.45
N LEU A 139 -14.47 -8.95 -12.83
CA LEU A 139 -14.31 -8.54 -14.23
C LEU A 139 -13.37 -9.48 -14.97
N THR A 140 -12.20 -9.77 -14.39
CA THR A 140 -11.22 -10.68 -14.99
C THR A 140 -11.74 -12.11 -15.07
N GLY A 141 -12.46 -12.59 -14.06
CA GLY A 141 -13.13 -13.90 -14.07
C GLY A 141 -14.18 -14.01 -15.18
N ARG A 142 -15.01 -12.97 -15.36
CA ARG A 142 -15.99 -12.90 -16.45
C ARG A 142 -15.31 -12.88 -17.82
N ALA A 143 -14.31 -12.02 -18.00
CA ALA A 143 -13.58 -11.89 -19.27
C ALA A 143 -12.87 -13.21 -19.66
N ARG A 144 -12.25 -13.90 -18.70
CA ARG A 144 -11.66 -15.24 -18.93
C ARG A 144 -12.71 -16.25 -19.35
N SER A 145 -13.83 -16.33 -18.63
CA SER A 145 -14.93 -17.24 -18.94
C SER A 145 -15.52 -16.98 -20.33
N GLU A 146 -15.64 -15.72 -20.72
CA GLU A 146 -16.13 -15.31 -22.04
C GLU A 146 -15.12 -15.65 -23.15
N ALA A 147 -13.83 -15.41 -22.93
CA ALA A 147 -12.77 -15.79 -23.85
C ALA A 147 -12.74 -17.31 -24.08
N ASP A 148 -12.86 -18.11 -23.01
CA ASP A 148 -12.92 -19.57 -23.10
C ASP A 148 -14.12 -20.04 -23.92
N ARG A 149 -15.30 -19.47 -23.69
CA ARG A 149 -16.50 -19.75 -24.50
C ARG A 149 -16.31 -19.38 -25.97
N MET A 150 -15.65 -18.26 -26.27
CA MET A 150 -15.38 -17.85 -27.64
C MET A 150 -14.41 -18.81 -28.33
N ILE A 151 -13.37 -19.26 -27.63
CA ILE A 151 -12.42 -20.27 -28.14
C ILE A 151 -13.15 -21.58 -28.40
N GLU A 152 -13.97 -22.05 -27.46
CA GLU A 152 -14.73 -23.30 -27.61
C GLU A 152 -15.73 -23.24 -28.77
N SER A 153 -16.49 -22.14 -28.86
CA SER A 153 -17.39 -21.89 -29.99
C SER A 153 -16.63 -21.82 -31.32
N GLY A 154 -15.46 -21.18 -31.34
CA GLY A 154 -14.60 -21.09 -32.52
C GLY A 154 -14.09 -22.46 -32.96
N LYS A 155 -13.63 -23.29 -32.02
CA LYS A 155 -13.20 -24.68 -32.27
C LYS A 155 -14.34 -25.52 -32.82
N ALA A 156 -15.53 -25.47 -32.20
CA ALA A 156 -16.68 -26.22 -32.67
C ALA A 156 -17.13 -25.81 -34.08
N SER A 157 -17.08 -24.51 -34.40
CA SER A 157 -17.37 -24.02 -35.75
C SER A 157 -16.31 -24.49 -36.75
N TYR A 158 -15.03 -24.43 -36.38
CA TYR A 158 -13.92 -24.89 -37.22
C TYR A 158 -14.03 -26.39 -37.52
N GLU A 159 -14.25 -27.22 -36.50
CA GLU A 159 -14.43 -28.66 -36.64
C GLU A 159 -15.62 -28.99 -37.55
N ARG A 160 -16.73 -28.25 -37.42
CA ARG A 160 -17.89 -28.41 -38.32
C ARG A 160 -17.53 -28.08 -39.76
N SER A 161 -16.85 -26.96 -40.02
CA SER A 161 -16.43 -26.58 -41.38
C SER A 161 -15.45 -27.58 -41.98
N VAL A 162 -14.52 -28.12 -41.19
CA VAL A 162 -13.62 -29.19 -41.64
C VAL A 162 -14.40 -30.46 -41.98
N ALA A 163 -15.34 -30.88 -41.12
CA ALA A 163 -16.17 -32.05 -41.37
C ALA A 163 -17.00 -31.90 -42.64
N GLU A 164 -17.68 -30.76 -42.81
CA GLU A 164 -18.43 -30.43 -44.03
C GLU A 164 -17.53 -30.42 -45.27
N GLY A 165 -16.34 -29.80 -45.17
CA GLY A 165 -15.37 -29.77 -46.27
C GLY A 165 -14.86 -31.16 -46.67
N THR A 166 -14.55 -32.02 -45.70
CA THR A 166 -14.12 -33.40 -45.97
C THR A 166 -15.24 -34.26 -46.57
N ALA A 167 -16.49 -34.07 -46.11
CA ALA A 167 -17.65 -34.75 -46.67
C ALA A 167 -17.90 -34.31 -48.12
N GLU A 168 -17.80 -33.01 -48.41
CA GLU A 168 -17.96 -32.48 -49.76
C GLU A 168 -16.81 -32.91 -50.69
N GLN A 169 -15.57 -32.90 -50.19
CA GLN A 169 -14.42 -33.44 -50.92
C GLN A 169 -14.65 -34.92 -51.29
N ALA A 170 -15.08 -35.75 -50.33
CA ALA A 170 -15.37 -37.16 -50.58
C ALA A 170 -16.49 -37.32 -51.63
N ARG A 171 -17.53 -36.48 -51.56
CA ARG A 171 -18.62 -36.45 -52.55
C ARG A 171 -18.08 -36.13 -53.94
N LEU A 172 -17.30 -35.06 -54.11
CA LEU A 172 -16.72 -34.66 -55.40
C LEU A 172 -15.76 -35.71 -55.98
N VAL A 173 -14.92 -36.32 -55.14
CA VAL A 173 -14.02 -37.40 -55.55
C VAL A 173 -14.84 -38.61 -56.04
N SER A 174 -15.88 -39.01 -55.32
CA SER A 174 -16.75 -40.14 -55.72
C SER A 174 -17.51 -39.89 -57.04
N GLN A 175 -17.82 -38.62 -57.34
CA GLN A 175 -18.48 -38.21 -58.59
C GLN A 175 -17.54 -38.06 -59.78
N THR A 176 -16.22 -38.13 -59.58
CA THR A 176 -15.26 -38.01 -60.67
C THR A 176 -15.26 -39.30 -61.52
N GLU A 177 -15.36 -39.17 -62.85
CA GLU A 177 -15.43 -40.33 -63.76
C GLU A 177 -14.29 -41.34 -63.57
N VAL A 178 -13.08 -40.86 -63.25
CA VAL A 178 -11.92 -41.72 -63.00
C VAL A 178 -12.15 -42.65 -61.80
N VAL A 179 -12.79 -42.17 -60.73
CA VAL A 179 -13.08 -42.97 -59.53
C VAL A 179 -14.19 -43.98 -59.81
N GLN A 180 -15.23 -43.58 -60.54
CA GLN A 180 -16.29 -44.49 -60.96
C GLN A 180 -15.76 -45.57 -61.91
N ALA A 181 -14.93 -45.20 -62.88
CA ALA A 181 -14.28 -46.13 -63.78
C ALA A 181 -13.33 -47.09 -63.04
N ALA A 182 -12.54 -46.58 -62.08
CA ALA A 182 -11.67 -47.41 -61.25
C ALA A 182 -12.47 -48.41 -60.39
N HIS A 183 -13.61 -48.01 -59.83
CA HIS A 183 -14.49 -48.92 -59.08
C HIS A 183 -15.15 -49.96 -59.99
N ALA A 184 -15.66 -49.55 -61.15
CA ALA A 184 -16.24 -50.47 -62.12
C ALA A 184 -15.20 -51.48 -62.63
N GLU A 185 -13.97 -51.05 -62.89
CA GLU A 185 -12.89 -51.93 -63.30
C GLU A 185 -12.44 -52.85 -62.17
N SER A 186 -12.34 -52.35 -60.93
CA SER A 186 -12.03 -53.19 -59.76
C SER A 186 -13.07 -54.29 -59.58
N ALA A 187 -14.36 -53.95 -59.72
CA ALA A 187 -15.46 -54.93 -59.67
C ALA A 187 -15.34 -55.96 -60.80
N ARG A 188 -15.08 -55.52 -62.04
CA ARG A 188 -14.84 -56.45 -63.17
C ARG A 188 -13.65 -57.38 -62.93
N VAL A 189 -12.55 -56.87 -62.39
CA VAL A 189 -11.37 -57.68 -62.09
C VAL A 189 -11.71 -58.74 -61.06
N ILE A 190 -12.41 -58.37 -59.98
CA ILE A 190 -12.88 -59.32 -58.94
C ILE A 190 -13.82 -60.37 -59.55
N ASP A 191 -14.81 -59.96 -60.34
CA ASP A 191 -15.76 -60.87 -60.98
C ASP A 191 -15.05 -61.82 -61.97
N SER A 192 -14.09 -61.30 -62.74
CA SER A 192 -13.29 -62.12 -63.67
C SER A 192 -12.40 -63.12 -62.93
N ALA A 193 -11.79 -62.72 -61.82
CA ALA A 193 -10.96 -63.60 -60.99
C ALA A 193 -11.78 -64.70 -60.32
N HIS A 194 -13.00 -64.38 -59.87
CA HIS A 194 -13.94 -65.38 -59.37
C HIS A 194 -14.37 -66.35 -60.47
N ALA A 195 -14.76 -65.84 -61.65
CA ALA A 195 -15.15 -66.68 -62.77
C ALA A 195 -14.00 -67.58 -63.27
N GLU A 196 -12.77 -67.08 -63.29
CA GLU A 196 -11.57 -67.85 -63.63
C GLU A 196 -11.27 -68.91 -62.57
N SER A 197 -11.41 -68.57 -61.29
CA SER A 197 -11.26 -69.53 -60.18
C SER A 197 -12.28 -70.66 -60.27
N ASP A 198 -13.54 -70.33 -60.59
CA ASP A 198 -14.61 -71.32 -60.76
C ASP A 198 -14.36 -72.22 -61.99
N ARG A 199 -13.90 -71.64 -63.10
CA ARG A 199 -13.49 -72.41 -64.28
C ARG A 199 -12.33 -73.35 -63.99
N LEU A 200 -11.26 -72.85 -63.35
CA LEU A 200 -10.10 -73.66 -62.99
C LEU A 200 -10.52 -74.85 -62.12
N ARG A 201 -11.44 -74.62 -61.17
CA ARG A 201 -11.99 -75.68 -60.33
C ARG A 201 -12.75 -76.71 -61.15
N SER A 202 -13.63 -76.28 -62.06
CA SER A 202 -14.36 -77.19 -62.95
C SER A 202 -13.44 -77.96 -63.90
N ASP A 203 -12.41 -77.32 -64.44
CA ASP A 203 -11.44 -77.97 -65.33
C ASP A 203 -10.58 -78.98 -64.56
N CYS A 204 -10.20 -78.68 -63.32
CA CYS A 204 -9.56 -79.64 -62.43
C CYS A 204 -10.48 -80.84 -62.14
N ASP A 205 -11.76 -80.61 -61.86
CA ASP A 205 -12.74 -81.68 -61.60
C ASP A 205 -12.90 -82.58 -62.84
N LEU A 206 -13.04 -82.00 -64.04
CA LEU A 206 -13.12 -82.74 -65.30
C LEU A 206 -11.84 -83.52 -65.61
N TYR A 207 -10.68 -82.92 -65.36
CA TYR A 207 -9.39 -83.58 -65.55
C TYR A 207 -9.25 -84.79 -64.62
N VAL A 208 -9.61 -84.63 -63.34
CA VAL A 208 -9.62 -85.73 -62.36
C VAL A 208 -10.57 -86.83 -62.80
N ASP A 209 -11.79 -86.51 -63.22
CA ASP A 209 -12.77 -87.49 -63.71
C ASP A 209 -12.26 -88.25 -64.93
N THR A 210 -11.70 -87.53 -65.92
CA THR A 210 -11.11 -88.14 -67.12
C THR A 210 -9.96 -89.08 -66.76
N LYS A 211 -9.06 -88.67 -65.86
CA LYS A 211 -7.95 -89.53 -65.40
C LYS A 211 -8.42 -90.73 -64.59
N LEU A 212 -9.49 -90.60 -63.82
CA LEU A 212 -10.12 -91.72 -63.12
C LEU A 212 -10.77 -92.69 -64.11
N ALA A 213 -11.44 -92.20 -65.16
CA ALA A 213 -12.02 -93.03 -66.22
C ALA A 213 -10.94 -93.76 -67.04
N GLU A 214 -9.87 -93.08 -67.46
CA GLU A 214 -8.70 -93.72 -68.10
C GLU A 214 -8.08 -94.80 -67.19
N PHE A 215 -8.00 -94.53 -65.88
CA PHE A 215 -7.50 -95.49 -64.91
C PHE A 215 -8.44 -96.68 -64.73
N GLU A 216 -9.76 -96.46 -64.72
CA GLU A 216 -10.78 -97.52 -64.73
C GLU A 216 -10.66 -98.41 -65.97
N ASP A 217 -10.51 -97.81 -67.16
CA ASP A 217 -10.30 -98.53 -68.42
C ASP A 217 -9.00 -99.35 -68.39
N PHE A 218 -7.92 -98.77 -67.86
CA PHE A 218 -6.65 -99.46 -67.69
C PHE A 218 -6.76 -100.65 -66.73
N LEU A 219 -7.47 -100.49 -65.60
CA LEU A 219 -7.74 -101.58 -64.66
C LEU A 219 -8.65 -102.64 -65.28
N ASN A 220 -9.70 -102.27 -66.02
CA ASN A 220 -10.55 -103.20 -66.75
C ASN A 220 -9.76 -103.98 -67.81
N GLY A 221 -8.90 -103.30 -68.56
CA GLY A 221 -7.95 -103.92 -69.49
C GLY A 221 -7.02 -104.91 -68.79
N THR A 222 -6.50 -104.54 -67.62
CA THR A 222 -5.65 -105.40 -66.79
C THR A 222 -6.43 -106.60 -66.25
N VAL A 223 -7.67 -106.43 -65.77
CA VAL A 223 -8.54 -107.54 -65.33
C VAL A 223 -8.88 -108.47 -66.48
N ARG A 224 -9.14 -107.95 -67.70
CA ARG A 224 -9.33 -108.77 -68.91
C ARG A 224 -8.05 -109.51 -69.30
N SER A 225 -6.88 -108.88 -69.16
CA SER A 225 -5.57 -109.52 -69.39
C SER A 225 -5.30 -110.64 -68.38
N VAL A 226 -5.52 -110.39 -67.09
CA VAL A 226 -5.42 -111.40 -66.03
C VAL A 226 -6.48 -112.49 -66.21
N GLY A 227 -7.69 -112.14 -66.66
CA GLY A 227 -8.75 -113.09 -67.02
C GLY A 227 -8.33 -113.99 -68.17
N ARG A 228 -7.74 -113.43 -69.24
CA ARG A 228 -7.15 -114.19 -70.35
C ARG A 228 -5.99 -115.08 -69.86
N GLY A 229 -5.06 -114.55 -69.06
CA GLY A 229 -3.97 -115.32 -68.47
C GLY A 229 -4.45 -116.44 -67.54
N ARG A 230 -5.50 -116.21 -66.74
CA ARG A 230 -6.12 -117.25 -65.89
C ARG A 230 -6.87 -118.29 -66.70
N GLN A 231 -7.57 -117.90 -67.76
CA GLN A 231 -8.21 -118.82 -68.70
C GLN A 231 -7.14 -119.67 -69.38
N GLN A 232 -6.02 -119.07 -69.80
CA GLN A 232 -4.88 -119.72 -70.46
C GLN A 232 -4.08 -120.64 -69.51
N LEU A 233 -4.13 -120.40 -68.19
CA LEU A 233 -3.67 -121.36 -67.16
C LEU A 233 -4.69 -122.48 -66.87
N ARG A 234 -5.97 -122.27 -67.22
CA ARG A 234 -7.06 -123.26 -67.06
C ARG A 234 -7.27 -124.12 -68.30
N THR A 235 -6.88 -123.64 -69.48
CA THR A 235 -6.89 -124.35 -70.77
C THR A 235 -5.45 -124.43 -71.27
N GLY A 236 -4.81 -125.58 -71.08
CA GLY A 236 -3.45 -125.81 -71.55
C GLY A 236 -3.31 -125.68 -73.07
N SER A 237 -2.11 -125.23 -73.47
CA SER A 237 -1.53 -125.20 -74.82
C SER A 237 -1.65 -123.87 -75.59
N GLY A 238 -0.49 -123.25 -75.83
CA GLY A 238 -0.26 -122.34 -76.96
C GLY A 238 0.18 -120.91 -76.63
N VAL A 239 1.47 -120.63 -76.82
CA VAL A 239 2.12 -119.31 -77.03
C VAL A 239 1.74 -118.87 -78.47
N PRO A 240 1.44 -117.58 -78.82
CA PRO A 240 2.51 -116.56 -78.96
C PRO A 240 2.13 -115.05 -78.99
N ASP A 241 3.19 -114.25 -79.12
CA ASP A 241 3.37 -112.99 -79.88
C ASP A 241 2.61 -111.70 -79.51
N TYR A 242 3.39 -110.66 -79.24
CA TYR A 242 2.95 -109.26 -79.15
C TYR A 242 3.90 -108.40 -79.98
N ALA A 243 3.56 -108.26 -81.26
CA ALA A 243 4.11 -107.24 -82.14
C ALA A 243 2.96 -106.39 -82.72
N SER A 244 3.19 -105.07 -82.68
CA SER A 244 2.45 -103.94 -83.27
C SER A 244 1.01 -103.66 -82.80
N ASP A 245 0.81 -102.53 -82.11
CA ASP A 245 0.04 -101.42 -82.72
C ASP A 245 0.22 -100.07 -82.01
N TYR A 246 0.06 -99.01 -82.80
CA TYR A 246 -0.02 -97.57 -82.52
C TYR A 246 1.20 -96.69 -82.80
N ASP A 247 1.23 -96.27 -84.07
CA ASP A 247 1.93 -95.13 -84.64
C ASP A 247 0.93 -93.98 -84.91
N VAL A 248 1.40 -92.73 -84.79
CA VAL A 248 0.89 -91.45 -85.33
C VAL A 248 -0.47 -90.88 -84.85
N ASP A 249 -0.43 -89.73 -84.15
CA ASP A 249 -1.05 -88.53 -84.72
C ASP A 249 -0.25 -87.24 -84.46
N ASP A 250 0.01 -86.57 -85.56
CA ASP A 250 0.91 -85.45 -85.79
C ASP A 250 0.07 -84.18 -85.97
N ARG A 251 0.61 -83.03 -85.54
CA ARG A 251 0.15 -81.66 -85.85
C ARG A 251 -1.27 -81.28 -85.41
N ARG A 252 -1.33 -80.35 -84.45
CA ARG A 252 -2.09 -79.10 -84.60
C ARG A 252 -1.65 -78.06 -83.57
N ALA A 253 -1.45 -76.84 -84.08
CA ALA A 253 -1.45 -75.56 -83.37
C ALA A 253 -0.12 -74.98 -82.88
N GLU A 254 0.89 -74.90 -83.76
CA GLU A 254 1.48 -73.59 -84.04
C GLU A 254 0.43 -72.74 -84.76
N ARG A 255 -0.30 -71.88 -84.04
CA ARG A 255 -1.04 -70.71 -84.56
C ARG A 255 -1.77 -70.00 -83.41
N ARG A 256 -1.18 -68.91 -82.95
CA ARG A 256 -1.71 -67.72 -82.22
C ARG A 256 -0.55 -67.23 -81.35
N ARG A 257 0.32 -66.31 -81.80
CA ARG A 257 0.08 -64.85 -81.87
C ARG A 257 -0.75 -64.33 -80.71
#